data_AF-A0A938W6P1-F1
#
_entry.id   AF-A0A938W6P1-F1
#
_cell.length_a   1.000
_cell.length_b   1.000
_cell.length_c   1.000
_cell.angle_alpha   90.00
_cell.angle_beta   90.00
_cell.angle_gamma   90.00
#
_symmetry.space_group_name_H-M   'P 1'
#
loop_
_entity.id
_entity.type
_entity.pdbx_description
1 polymer ?
#
loop_
_entity_poly.entity_id
_entity_poly.type
_entity_poly.pdbx_seq_one_letter_code
_entity_poly.pdbx_strand_id
1 'polypeptide(L)'
;MLGISGFLAGMIIRMRAWRRYAGCPAIRIIFSGERSTANGYSKSHRCRAMLIAKCSWSWILSGHTSGTSICRDRPWLRISSFSFNGAKIITTSGGGMSVSADKVLIDHARKLATQAREPAPHYQHSEIGYNYRLSNVLAAIGRGQLQVLDERVRRKREIFKFYEGTIGDLSGITLMPEAPWGRCTRWLTCITIDPAQFGADRETVRLAL
;
A
#
# COMPACT_ATOMS: atom_id res chain seq x y z
N MET A 1 -21.68 -6.37 -26.32
CA MET A 1 -21.34 -4.98 -25.92
C MET A 1 -21.90 -4.65 -24.53
N LEU A 2 -21.50 -5.40 -23.50
CA LEU A 2 -21.86 -5.15 -22.10
C LEU A 2 -20.59 -5.43 -21.30
N GLY A 3 -20.00 -4.42 -20.64
CA GLY A 3 -18.85 -4.69 -19.76
C GLY A 3 -17.88 -3.54 -19.46
N ILE A 4 -18.03 -2.36 -20.06
CA ILE A 4 -17.08 -1.24 -19.83
C ILE A 4 -17.59 -0.25 -18.75
N SER A 5 -18.90 -0.10 -18.57
CA SER A 5 -19.48 0.92 -17.66
C SER A 5 -19.17 0.67 -16.18
N GLY A 6 -19.39 -0.54 -15.67
CA GLY A 6 -19.29 -0.83 -14.23
C GLY A 6 -17.87 -0.77 -13.62
N PHE A 7 -16.80 -0.78 -14.43
CA PHE A 7 -15.42 -0.78 -13.93
C PHE A 7 -14.79 0.61 -13.80
N LEU A 8 -15.31 1.62 -14.52
CA LEU A 8 -14.75 2.98 -14.54
C LEU A 8 -15.16 3.82 -13.32
N ALA A 9 -16.31 3.56 -12.69
CA ALA A 9 -16.82 4.30 -11.54
C ALA A 9 -15.89 4.24 -10.29
N GLY A 10 -15.08 3.18 -10.16
CA GLY A 10 -14.12 3.02 -9.06
C GLY A 10 -12.82 3.82 -9.20
N MET A 11 -12.59 4.47 -10.36
CA MET A 11 -11.27 4.97 -10.78
C MET A 11 -10.97 6.42 -10.34
N ILE A 12 -11.99 7.18 -9.93
CA ILE A 12 -11.94 8.66 -9.91
C ILE A 12 -11.80 9.30 -8.51
N ILE A 13 -12.06 8.57 -7.42
CA ILE A 13 -12.10 9.17 -6.07
C ILE A 13 -10.93 8.68 -5.22
N ARG A 14 -9.85 9.49 -5.09
CA ARG A 14 -9.06 9.65 -3.82
C ARG A 14 -7.75 10.48 -3.92
N MET A 15 -7.55 11.34 -4.92
CA MET A 15 -6.33 12.16 -4.99
C MET A 15 -6.26 13.34 -3.99
N ARG A 16 -7.36 13.82 -3.40
CA ARG A 16 -7.28 14.92 -2.40
C ARG A 16 -6.57 14.54 -1.08
N ALA A 17 -6.37 13.25 -0.80
CA ALA A 17 -5.54 12.81 0.34
C ALA A 17 -4.04 13.05 0.12
N TRP A 18 -3.61 13.27 -1.12
CA TRP A 18 -2.21 13.48 -1.53
C TRP A 18 -1.56 14.71 -0.85
N ARG A 19 -2.25 15.86 -0.82
CA ARG A 19 -1.66 17.10 -0.24
C ARG A 19 -1.65 17.17 1.28
N ARG A 20 -2.55 16.43 1.97
CA ARG A 20 -2.76 16.60 3.42
C ARG A 20 -1.79 15.80 4.29
N TYR A 21 -1.21 14.72 3.77
CA TYR A 21 -0.33 13.81 4.52
C TYR A 21 1.12 13.74 3.99
N ALA A 22 1.42 14.42 2.88
CA ALA A 22 2.79 14.49 2.33
C ALA A 22 3.81 15.21 3.26
N GLY A 23 3.33 15.95 4.27
CA GLY A 23 4.16 16.74 5.18
C GLY A 23 4.41 16.14 6.56
N CYS A 24 3.91 14.94 6.89
CA CYS A 24 4.14 14.35 8.22
C CYS A 24 5.48 13.56 8.25
N PRO A 25 6.52 14.00 8.97
CA PRO A 25 7.82 13.32 8.99
C PRO A 25 7.79 11.95 9.70
N ALA A 26 6.73 11.65 10.46
CA ALA A 26 6.62 10.43 11.27
C ALA A 26 5.84 9.28 10.59
N ILE A 27 4.92 9.56 9.67
CA ILE A 27 4.11 8.51 9.01
C ILE A 27 4.07 8.80 7.53
N ARG A 28 4.58 7.86 6.71
CA ARG A 28 4.60 8.01 5.25
C ARG A 28 3.68 6.97 4.63
N ILE A 29 2.61 7.42 3.99
CA ILE A 29 1.65 6.55 3.30
C ILE A 29 2.10 6.38 1.86
N ILE A 30 2.34 5.14 1.42
CA ILE A 30 2.69 4.84 0.03
C ILE A 30 1.39 4.53 -0.73
N PHE A 31 0.94 5.51 -1.50
CA PHE A 31 -0.13 5.31 -2.48
C PHE A 31 0.39 4.51 -3.68
N SER A 32 -0.54 3.94 -4.45
CA SER A 32 -0.24 3.25 -5.72
C SER A 32 0.80 4.08 -6.49
N GLY A 33 2.01 3.53 -6.68
CA GLY A 33 3.09 4.15 -7.45
C GLY A 33 4.02 5.18 -6.79
N GLU A 34 3.90 5.52 -5.50
CA GLU A 34 4.76 6.56 -4.90
C GLU A 34 5.97 6.03 -4.09
N ARG A 35 7.19 6.19 -4.64
CA ARG A 35 8.51 6.23 -3.98
C ARG A 35 8.71 7.47 -3.11
N SER A 36 8.60 7.35 -1.79
CA SER A 36 9.09 8.32 -0.82
C SER A 36 10.63 8.59 -0.93
N THR A 37 11.10 9.74 -1.44
CA THR A 37 12.55 10.07 -1.56
C THR A 37 13.24 10.34 -0.22
N ALA A 38 14.54 10.02 -0.13
CA ALA A 38 15.43 10.28 1.02
C ALA A 38 15.95 11.74 1.09
N ASN A 39 15.87 12.50 -0.01
CA ASN A 39 16.45 13.85 -0.10
C ASN A 39 15.80 14.90 0.82
N GLY A 40 14.65 14.59 1.44
CA GLY A 40 14.07 15.43 2.50
C GLY A 40 14.71 15.24 3.90
N TYR A 41 15.58 14.24 4.09
CA TYR A 41 16.07 13.82 5.41
C TYR A 41 17.48 14.34 5.77
N SER A 42 18.26 14.90 4.84
CA SER A 42 19.60 15.42 5.18
C SER A 42 19.56 16.53 6.24
N LYS A 43 18.42 17.23 6.37
CA LYS A 43 18.19 18.27 7.38
C LYS A 43 17.60 17.77 8.71
N SER A 44 17.22 16.50 8.87
CA SER A 44 16.43 16.04 10.04
C SER A 44 17.18 15.12 11.02
N HIS A 45 18.50 15.17 11.08
CA HIS A 45 19.34 14.40 12.02
C HIS A 45 18.99 14.59 13.52
N ARG A 46 18.12 15.54 13.88
CA ARG A 46 17.70 15.82 15.27
C ARG A 46 16.35 15.23 15.69
N CYS A 47 15.55 14.67 14.79
CA CYS A 47 14.23 14.13 15.15
C CYS A 47 14.22 12.60 15.18
N ARG A 48 14.11 12.00 16.38
CA ARG A 48 13.81 10.57 16.59
C ARG A 48 12.36 10.26 16.18
N ALA A 49 12.02 10.40 14.90
CA ALA A 49 10.70 10.08 14.37
C ALA A 49 10.65 8.61 13.91
N MET A 50 9.74 7.82 14.49
CA MET A 50 9.48 6.43 14.09
C MET A 50 8.65 6.41 12.79
N LEU A 51 9.31 6.14 11.66
CA LEU A 51 8.65 6.07 10.35
C LEU A 51 7.87 4.76 10.17
N ILE A 52 6.54 4.87 10.09
CA ILE A 52 5.63 3.78 9.70
C ILE A 52 5.25 3.97 8.23
N ALA A 53 5.67 3.03 7.36
CA ALA A 53 5.24 3.02 5.96
C ALA A 53 4.00 2.14 5.76
N LYS A 54 2.87 2.74 5.37
CA LYS A 54 1.73 1.99 4.80
C LYS A 54 2.08 1.64 3.36
N CYS A 55 2.56 0.42 3.12
CA CYS A 55 2.94 -0.04 1.79
C CYS A 55 1.72 -0.66 1.09
N SER A 56 1.29 -0.09 -0.03
CA SER A 56 0.67 -0.91 -1.07
C SER A 56 1.74 -1.83 -1.66
N TRP A 57 1.37 -3.04 -2.07
CA TRP A 57 2.24 -4.19 -2.41
C TRP A 57 3.28 -4.00 -3.54
N SER A 58 3.58 -2.76 -3.92
CA SER A 58 4.37 -2.32 -5.07
C SER A 58 5.74 -2.99 -5.26
N TRP A 59 6.30 -3.66 -4.24
CA TRP A 59 7.73 -3.96 -4.18
C TRP A 59 8.14 -5.44 -4.07
N ILE A 60 7.20 -6.38 -3.97
CA ILE A 60 7.58 -7.81 -3.94
C ILE A 60 8.15 -8.31 -5.29
N LEU A 61 8.02 -7.52 -6.36
CA LEU A 61 8.34 -7.90 -7.74
C LEU A 61 9.72 -7.49 -8.25
N SER A 62 10.58 -6.97 -7.38
CA SER A 62 11.94 -6.54 -7.73
C SER A 62 13.00 -7.62 -7.43
N GLY A 63 12.62 -8.91 -7.45
CA GLY A 63 13.57 -10.02 -7.32
C GLY A 63 14.14 -10.26 -5.92
N HIS A 64 13.59 -9.63 -4.87
CA HIS A 64 13.99 -9.88 -3.49
C HIS A 64 12.90 -10.67 -2.76
N THR A 65 13.03 -11.99 -2.79
CA THR A 65 12.10 -13.03 -2.31
C THR A 65 11.92 -13.08 -0.79
N SER A 66 12.29 -12.04 -0.04
CA SER A 66 12.10 -12.01 1.41
C SER A 66 11.45 -10.69 1.82
N GLY A 67 10.33 -10.74 2.55
CA GLY A 67 9.66 -9.54 3.07
C GLY A 67 10.59 -8.63 3.89
N THR A 68 11.75 -9.15 4.32
CA THR A 68 12.82 -8.43 5.01
C THR A 68 13.63 -7.44 4.17
N SER A 69 13.61 -7.50 2.83
CA SER A 69 14.36 -6.56 1.98
C SER A 69 13.85 -5.12 2.11
N ILE A 70 12.54 -4.93 2.33
CA ILE A 70 11.91 -3.61 2.40
C ILE A 70 12.52 -2.73 3.50
N CYS A 71 12.83 -3.31 4.65
CA CYS A 71 13.45 -2.60 5.78
C CYS A 71 14.98 -2.68 5.77
N ARG A 72 15.58 -3.73 5.19
CA ARG A 72 17.05 -3.81 5.03
C ARG A 72 17.58 -2.78 4.05
N ASP A 73 16.90 -2.61 2.93
CA ASP A 73 17.33 -1.70 1.86
C ASP A 73 17.01 -0.22 2.17
N ARG A 74 16.40 0.05 3.33
CA ARG A 74 15.98 1.39 3.77
C ARG A 74 16.29 1.58 5.26
N PRO A 75 17.51 2.02 5.60
CA PRO A 75 17.92 2.17 7.01
C PRO A 75 17.06 3.17 7.80
N TRP A 76 16.36 4.09 7.13
CA TRP A 76 15.40 5.02 7.75
C TRP A 76 14.02 4.42 8.01
N LEU A 77 13.69 3.24 7.45
CA LEU A 77 12.38 2.60 7.61
C LEU A 77 12.41 1.57 8.74
N ARG A 78 11.84 1.96 9.89
CA ARG A 78 11.81 1.07 11.06
C ARG A 78 10.72 0.01 11.03
N ILE A 79 9.56 0.29 10.46
CA ILE A 79 8.49 -0.71 10.31
C ILE A 79 7.62 -0.39 9.09
N SER A 80 7.20 -1.43 8.39
CA SER A 80 6.21 -1.34 7.31
C SER A 80 4.97 -2.15 7.66
N SER A 81 3.79 -1.63 7.31
CA SER A 81 2.51 -2.31 7.52
C SER A 81 1.77 -2.50 6.20
N PHE A 82 1.22 -3.69 6.02
CA PHE A 82 0.42 -4.12 4.89
C PHE A 82 -1.02 -4.40 5.33
N SER A 83 -1.96 -4.20 4.42
CA SER A 83 -3.38 -4.51 4.63
C SER A 83 -3.80 -5.61 3.66
N PHE A 84 -4.57 -6.58 4.17
CA PHE A 84 -5.13 -7.70 3.43
C PHE A 84 -6.67 -7.63 3.39
N ASN A 85 -7.22 -6.42 3.28
CA ASN A 85 -8.65 -6.21 3.08
C ASN A 85 -9.10 -6.73 1.69
N GLY A 86 -10.36 -7.15 1.56
CA GLY A 86 -11.05 -7.54 0.32
C GLY A 86 -10.60 -6.85 -0.97
N ALA A 87 -10.46 -5.52 -0.97
CA ALA A 87 -10.11 -4.78 -2.19
C ALA A 87 -8.63 -4.91 -2.62
N LYS A 88 -7.74 -5.48 -1.80
CA LYS A 88 -6.29 -5.54 -2.04
C LYS A 88 -5.91 -6.68 -2.99
N ILE A 89 -4.74 -6.56 -3.64
CA ILE A 89 -4.24 -7.58 -4.59
C ILE A 89 -4.13 -8.96 -3.94
N ILE A 90 -3.69 -8.98 -2.68
CA ILE A 90 -3.81 -10.13 -1.78
C ILE A 90 -4.78 -9.74 -0.66
N THR A 91 -5.70 -10.63 -0.36
CA THR A 91 -6.73 -10.48 0.65
C THR A 91 -6.86 -11.73 1.49
N THR A 92 -7.18 -11.53 2.76
CA THR A 92 -7.59 -12.55 3.70
C THR A 92 -8.98 -12.21 4.26
N SER A 93 -9.83 -11.58 3.44
CA SER A 93 -11.05 -10.85 3.83
C SER A 93 -10.76 -9.62 4.70
N GLY A 94 -10.12 -9.83 5.85
CA GLY A 94 -9.55 -8.80 6.71
C GLY A 94 -8.20 -9.27 7.26
N GLY A 95 -7.33 -8.33 7.56
CA GLY A 95 -6.01 -8.63 8.11
C GLY A 95 -4.96 -7.58 7.79
N GLY A 96 -3.79 -7.78 8.37
CA GLY A 96 -2.62 -6.98 8.09
C GLY A 96 -1.35 -7.69 8.51
N MET A 97 -0.22 -7.14 8.08
CA MET A 97 1.10 -7.67 8.38
C MET A 97 2.03 -6.51 8.67
N SER A 98 2.81 -6.64 9.73
CA SER A 98 3.89 -5.71 10.04
C SER A 98 5.22 -6.39 9.76
N VAL A 99 6.15 -5.66 9.14
CA VAL A 99 7.47 -6.15 8.76
C VAL A 99 8.51 -5.13 9.17
N SER A 100 9.62 -5.59 9.75
CA SER A 100 10.74 -4.77 10.19
C SER A 100 12.03 -5.59 10.15
N ALA A 101 13.16 -4.90 10.03
CA ALA A 101 14.48 -5.48 10.25
C ALA A 101 14.88 -5.51 11.75
N ASP A 102 14.17 -4.75 12.59
CA ASP A 102 14.39 -4.68 14.03
C ASP A 102 13.57 -5.76 14.75
N LYS A 103 14.28 -6.80 15.22
CA LYS A 103 13.68 -7.93 15.92
C LYS A 103 13.00 -7.51 17.23
N VAL A 104 13.59 -6.59 17.98
CA VAL A 104 13.05 -6.11 19.26
C VAL A 104 11.69 -5.45 19.03
N LEU A 105 11.60 -4.64 17.98
CA LEU A 105 10.34 -4.00 17.59
C LEU A 105 9.27 -5.03 17.17
N ILE A 106 9.63 -6.06 16.41
CA ILE A 106 8.68 -7.11 15.99
C ILE A 106 8.21 -7.96 17.16
N ASP A 107 9.11 -8.31 18.08
CA ASP A 107 8.77 -9.11 19.24
C ASP A 107 7.85 -8.34 20.19
N HIS A 108 8.13 -7.05 20.41
CA HIS A 108 7.25 -6.17 21.18
C HIS A 108 5.89 -6.00 20.51
N ALA A 109 5.85 -5.75 19.19
CA ALA A 109 4.59 -5.68 18.44
C ALA A 109 3.79 -6.99 18.51
N ARG A 110 4.46 -8.16 18.47
CA ARG A 110 3.82 -9.47 18.62
C ARG A 110 3.25 -9.64 20.04
N LYS A 111 4.01 -9.29 21.08
CA LYS A 111 3.56 -9.30 22.48
C LYS A 111 2.27 -8.48 22.62
N LEU A 112 2.28 -7.23 22.15
CA LEU A 112 1.11 -6.36 22.17
C LEU A 112 -0.09 -6.96 21.40
N ALA A 113 0.13 -7.57 20.24
CA ALA A 113 -0.93 -8.18 19.44
C ALA A 113 -1.54 -9.45 20.07
N THR A 114 -0.86 -10.04 21.05
CA THR A 114 -1.29 -11.23 21.81
C THR A 114 -1.60 -10.88 23.26
N GLN A 115 -2.31 -9.78 23.49
CA GLN A 115 -2.76 -9.31 24.81
C GLN A 115 -1.64 -9.03 25.81
N ALA A 116 -0.40 -8.82 25.35
CA ALA A 116 0.75 -8.44 26.18
C ALA A 116 1.01 -9.36 27.38
N ARG A 117 0.75 -10.66 27.23
CA ARG A 117 0.99 -11.66 28.27
C ARG A 117 2.49 -11.82 28.53
N GLU A 118 2.87 -11.83 29.81
CA GLU A 118 4.25 -12.12 30.24
C GLU A 118 4.57 -13.62 30.15
N PRO A 119 5.86 -13.98 30.00
CA PRO A 119 6.33 -15.37 30.04
C PRO A 119 6.35 -15.90 31.48
N ALA A 120 5.19 -15.91 32.14
CA ALA A 120 4.97 -16.44 33.47
C ALA A 120 3.99 -17.64 33.43
N PRO A 121 4.06 -18.57 34.40
CA PRO A 121 3.16 -19.72 34.45
C PRO A 121 1.69 -19.32 34.70
N HIS A 122 1.45 -18.11 35.21
CA HIS A 122 0.12 -17.56 35.48
C HIS A 122 -0.22 -16.40 34.54
N TYR A 123 -1.46 -15.91 34.58
CA TYR A 123 -1.90 -14.75 33.80
C TYR A 123 -1.31 -13.47 34.39
N GLN A 124 -0.25 -12.98 33.76
CA GLN A 124 0.42 -11.75 34.15
C GLN A 124 0.54 -10.83 32.94
N HIS A 125 0.23 -9.55 33.17
CA HIS A 125 0.28 -8.49 32.17
C HIS A 125 0.96 -7.27 32.80
N SER A 126 2.10 -6.82 32.24
CA SER A 126 2.78 -5.60 32.69
C SER A 126 2.44 -4.36 31.86
N GLU A 127 1.89 -4.57 30.66
CA GLU A 127 1.51 -3.53 29.72
C GLU A 127 0.14 -3.85 29.09
N ILE A 128 -0.54 -2.83 28.56
CA ILE A 128 -1.83 -3.01 27.89
C ILE A 128 -1.59 -3.62 26.50
N GLY A 129 -2.19 -4.78 26.25
CA GLY A 129 -2.18 -5.44 24.95
C GLY A 129 -3.55 -5.41 24.25
N TYR A 130 -3.54 -5.90 23.02
CA TYR A 130 -4.69 -6.01 22.13
C TYR A 130 -4.84 -7.44 21.61
N ASN A 131 -6.02 -7.79 21.08
CA ASN A 131 -6.21 -9.04 20.36
C ASN A 131 -6.22 -8.76 18.85
N TYR A 132 -5.04 -8.77 18.25
CA TYR A 132 -4.85 -8.58 16.80
C TYR A 132 -4.30 -9.83 16.11
N ARG A 133 -4.54 -11.01 16.70
CA ARG A 133 -4.14 -12.29 16.10
C ARG A 133 -4.91 -12.54 14.82
N LEU A 134 -4.18 -12.91 13.77
CA LEU A 134 -4.77 -13.40 12.54
C LEU A 134 -5.13 -14.88 12.71
N SER A 135 -6.35 -15.27 12.34
CA SER A 135 -6.77 -16.68 12.36
C SER A 135 -5.90 -17.53 11.44
N ASN A 136 -5.63 -18.77 11.84
CA ASN A 136 -4.87 -19.74 11.03
C ASN A 136 -5.52 -19.96 9.66
N VAL A 137 -6.85 -19.95 9.57
CA VAL A 137 -7.58 -20.07 8.30
C VAL A 137 -7.27 -18.89 7.38
N LEU A 138 -7.31 -17.67 7.92
CA LEU A 138 -6.99 -16.46 7.16
C LEU A 138 -5.51 -16.42 6.76
N ALA A 139 -4.62 -16.88 7.62
CA ALA A 139 -3.20 -17.01 7.32
C ALA A 139 -2.95 -18.04 6.19
N ALA A 140 -3.67 -19.17 6.17
CA ALA A 140 -3.59 -20.17 5.11
C ALA A 140 -4.05 -19.61 3.76
N ILE A 141 -5.16 -18.86 3.74
CA ILE A 141 -5.62 -18.14 2.54
C ILE A 141 -4.54 -17.17 2.04
N GLY A 142 -3.98 -16.36 2.95
CA GLY A 142 -2.92 -15.40 2.60
C GLY A 142 -1.68 -16.07 2.01
N ARG A 143 -1.28 -17.22 2.57
CA ARG A 143 -0.17 -18.03 2.04
C ARG A 143 -0.43 -18.53 0.62
N GLY A 144 -1.62 -19.05 0.34
CA GLY A 144 -1.99 -19.46 -1.01
C GLY A 144 -1.99 -18.30 -2.00
N GLN A 145 -2.49 -17.13 -1.59
CA GLN A 145 -2.50 -15.94 -2.44
C GLN A 145 -1.12 -15.35 -2.72
N LEU A 146 -0.16 -15.51 -1.79
CA LEU A 146 1.22 -15.07 -2.00
C LEU A 146 1.90 -15.82 -3.15
N GLN A 147 1.54 -17.09 -3.39
CA GLN A 147 2.14 -17.90 -4.47
C GLN A 147 1.81 -17.37 -5.87
N VAL A 148 0.65 -16.72 -6.03
CA VAL A 148 0.16 -16.19 -7.32
C VAL A 148 0.22 -14.67 -7.38
N LEU A 149 0.95 -14.02 -6.46
CA LEU A 149 1.05 -12.56 -6.40
C LEU A 149 1.56 -11.96 -7.71
N ASP A 150 2.62 -12.55 -8.26
CA ASP A 150 3.29 -12.03 -9.45
C ASP A 150 2.39 -12.03 -10.67
N GLU A 151 1.60 -13.10 -10.83
CA GLU A 151 0.58 -13.20 -11.86
C GLU A 151 -0.50 -12.13 -11.69
N ARG A 152 -1.02 -11.94 -10.46
CA ARG A 152 -2.05 -10.93 -10.20
C ARG A 152 -1.56 -9.52 -10.49
N VAL A 153 -0.30 -9.22 -10.17
CA VAL A 153 0.26 -7.90 -10.46
C VAL A 153 0.54 -7.74 -11.96
N ARG A 154 1.03 -8.78 -12.64
CA ARG A 154 1.14 -8.77 -14.10
C ARG A 154 -0.21 -8.43 -14.74
N ARG A 155 -1.28 -9.10 -14.32
CA ARG A 155 -2.64 -8.84 -14.81
C ARG A 155 -3.09 -7.40 -14.56
N LYS A 156 -2.83 -6.85 -13.38
CA LYS A 156 -3.13 -5.43 -13.07
C LYS A 156 -2.36 -4.45 -13.96
N ARG A 157 -1.12 -4.77 -14.31
CA ARG A 157 -0.31 -3.96 -15.23
C ARG A 157 -0.81 -4.05 -16.67
N GLU A 158 -1.26 -5.21 -17.12
CA GLU A 158 -1.91 -5.36 -18.43
C GLU A 158 -3.18 -4.51 -18.51
N ILE A 159 -4.01 -4.51 -17.46
CA ILE A 159 -5.20 -3.65 -17.37
C ILE A 159 -4.80 -2.17 -17.42
N PHE A 160 -3.75 -1.76 -16.70
CA PHE A 160 -3.26 -0.40 -16.78
C PHE A 160 -2.84 -0.02 -18.20
N LYS A 161 -2.07 -0.87 -18.90
CA LYS A 161 -1.65 -0.65 -20.29
C LYS A 161 -2.83 -0.54 -21.25
N PHE A 162 -3.89 -1.33 -21.02
CA PHE A 162 -5.13 -1.22 -21.80
C PHE A 162 -5.76 0.18 -21.65
N TYR A 163 -5.88 0.69 -20.42
CA TYR A 163 -6.36 2.06 -20.20
C TYR A 163 -5.42 3.10 -20.81
N GLU A 164 -4.11 2.95 -20.62
CA GLU A 164 -3.11 3.84 -21.21
C GLU A 164 -3.26 3.93 -22.74
N GLY A 165 -3.41 2.81 -23.44
CA GLY A 165 -3.62 2.81 -24.90
C GLY A 165 -5.02 3.25 -25.36
N THR A 166 -6.01 3.34 -24.46
CA THR A 166 -7.39 3.71 -24.82
C THR A 166 -7.70 5.18 -24.52
N ILE A 167 -7.21 5.68 -23.38
CA ILE A 167 -7.53 7.02 -22.87
C ILE A 167 -6.30 7.89 -22.60
N GLY A 168 -5.08 7.37 -22.84
CA GLY A 168 -3.84 8.08 -22.55
C GLY A 168 -3.59 9.31 -23.43
N ASP A 169 -4.09 9.28 -24.66
CA ASP A 169 -3.92 10.37 -25.63
C ASP A 169 -5.07 11.40 -25.59
N LEU A 170 -6.03 11.24 -24.68
CA LEU A 170 -7.14 12.18 -24.55
C LEU A 170 -6.69 13.49 -23.88
N SER A 171 -7.01 14.61 -24.52
CA SER A 171 -6.72 15.95 -24.00
C SER A 171 -7.31 16.14 -22.60
N GLY A 172 -6.52 16.68 -21.67
CA GLY A 172 -6.92 16.88 -20.29
C GLY A 172 -6.98 15.63 -19.41
N ILE A 173 -6.67 14.44 -19.90
CA ILE A 173 -6.51 13.23 -19.07
C ILE A 173 -5.02 12.98 -18.80
N THR A 174 -4.68 12.63 -17.56
CA THR A 174 -3.33 12.15 -17.24
C THR A 174 -3.41 10.91 -16.37
N LEU A 175 -2.80 9.81 -16.81
CA LEU A 175 -2.66 8.61 -16.01
C LEU A 175 -1.55 8.78 -14.98
N MET A 176 -1.66 8.06 -13.87
CA MET A 176 -0.61 8.00 -12.86
C MET A 176 0.73 7.51 -13.47
N PRO A 177 1.82 8.29 -13.39
CA PRO A 177 3.12 7.88 -13.93
C PRO A 177 3.76 6.75 -13.11
N GLU A 178 4.71 6.03 -13.71
CA GLU A 178 5.58 5.09 -12.99
C GLU A 178 6.87 5.80 -12.59
N ALA A 179 7.24 5.72 -11.31
CA ALA A 179 8.48 6.32 -10.83
C ALA A 179 9.71 5.56 -11.37
N PRO A 180 10.77 6.23 -11.86
CA PRO A 180 11.88 5.57 -12.55
C PRO A 180 12.74 4.68 -11.63
N TRP A 181 12.69 4.93 -10.33
CA TRP A 181 13.42 4.16 -9.32
C TRP A 181 12.59 3.03 -8.71
N GLY A 182 11.49 2.60 -9.33
CA GLY A 182 10.65 1.54 -8.77
C GLY A 182 9.57 1.00 -9.70
N ARG A 183 8.87 -0.03 -9.21
CA ARG A 183 7.80 -0.70 -9.95
C ARG A 183 6.47 -0.50 -9.24
N CYS A 184 5.44 -0.12 -9.97
CA CYS A 184 4.08 0.03 -9.46
C CYS A 184 3.32 -1.29 -9.55
N THR A 185 2.60 -1.69 -8.49
CA THR A 185 1.66 -2.82 -8.59
C THR A 185 0.43 -2.52 -9.45
N ARG A 186 0.14 -1.23 -9.69
CA ARG A 186 -1.09 -0.79 -10.36
C ARG A 186 -2.34 -1.38 -9.69
N TRP A 187 -2.32 -1.46 -8.34
CA TRP A 187 -3.45 -1.97 -7.55
C TRP A 187 -4.76 -1.28 -7.92
N LEU A 188 -4.68 0.05 -8.06
CA LEU A 188 -5.71 0.94 -8.58
C LEU A 188 -5.10 1.78 -9.69
N THR A 189 -5.79 1.84 -10.82
CA THR A 189 -5.54 2.83 -11.87
C THR A 189 -6.23 4.12 -11.45
N CYS A 190 -5.54 5.25 -11.52
CA CYS A 190 -6.10 6.55 -11.24
C CYS A 190 -5.74 7.50 -12.39
N ILE A 191 -6.64 8.43 -12.67
CA ILE A 191 -6.43 9.50 -13.63
C ILE A 191 -6.66 10.85 -12.96
N THR A 192 -5.98 11.88 -13.44
CA THR A 192 -6.38 13.28 -13.24
C THR A 192 -7.09 13.78 -14.47
N ILE A 193 -8.07 14.65 -14.25
CA ILE A 193 -8.84 15.31 -15.31
C ILE A 193 -8.62 16.82 -15.13
N ASP A 194 -8.12 17.48 -16.18
CA ASP A 194 -8.13 18.93 -16.33
C ASP A 194 -9.44 19.33 -17.01
N PRO A 195 -10.40 19.94 -16.28
CA PRO A 195 -11.71 20.28 -16.85
C PRO A 195 -11.62 21.29 -18.00
N ALA A 196 -10.61 22.15 -18.03
CA ALA A 196 -10.47 23.16 -19.08
C ALA A 196 -10.12 22.53 -20.44
N GLN A 197 -9.38 21.43 -20.42
CA GLN A 197 -8.97 20.69 -21.62
C GLN A 197 -9.93 19.56 -21.98
N PHE A 198 -10.50 18.89 -20.98
CA PHE A 198 -11.38 17.73 -21.17
C PHE A 198 -12.85 18.11 -21.37
N GLY A 199 -13.27 19.29 -20.91
CA GLY A 199 -14.66 19.76 -21.02
C GLY A 199 -15.62 19.23 -19.96
N ALA A 200 -15.15 18.40 -19.01
CA ALA A 200 -15.93 17.91 -17.87
C ALA A 200 -15.04 17.75 -16.64
N ASP A 201 -15.61 17.89 -15.44
CA ASP A 201 -14.87 17.65 -14.20
C ASP A 201 -14.97 16.19 -13.74
N ARG A 202 -14.22 15.86 -12.69
CA ARG A 202 -14.19 14.49 -12.13
C ARG A 202 -15.57 13.99 -11.69
N GLU A 203 -16.44 14.88 -11.20
CA GLU A 203 -17.70 14.50 -10.58
C GLU A 203 -18.74 14.23 -11.66
N THR A 204 -18.76 15.05 -12.71
CA THR A 204 -19.55 14.79 -13.92
C THR A 204 -19.19 13.43 -14.51
N VAL A 205 -17.90 13.13 -14.70
CA VAL A 205 -17.46 11.83 -15.24
C VAL A 205 -17.84 10.69 -14.31
N ARG A 206 -17.68 10.84 -12.99
CA ARG A 206 -18.06 9.80 -12.01
C ARG A 206 -19.55 9.51 -12.00
N LEU A 207 -20.41 10.52 -12.16
CA LEU A 207 -21.86 10.35 -12.16
C LEU A 207 -22.38 9.72 -13.47
N ALA A 208 -21.63 9.87 -14.57
CA ALA A 208 -21.98 9.32 -15.87
C ALA A 208 -21.61 7.83 -16.06
N LEU A 209 -20.87 7.24 -15.12
CA LEU A 209 -20.32 5.87 -15.18
C LEU A 209 -20.93 4.98 -14.08
#